data_AF-A0A371WDE9-F1
#
_entry.id   AF-A0A371WDE9-F1
#
_cell.length_a   1.000
_cell.length_b   1.000
_cell.length_c   1.000
_cell.angle_alpha   90.00
_cell.angle_beta   90.00
_cell.angle_gamma   90.00
#
_symmetry.space_group_name_H-M   'P 1'
#
loop_
_entity.id
_entity.type
_entity.pdbx_description
1 polymer ?
#
loop_
_entity_poly.entity_id
_entity_poly.type
_entity_poly.pdbx_seq_one_letter_code
_entity_poly.pdbx_strand_id
1 'polypeptide(L)'
;MTAAANPTASVVLGGTTYNFAGTAPTSVVSVGAPGAERQITNVAAGRISSTSTDAINGSELYASNQALQSAISTGAIHYYSNNDGGVPQANYNNTGATGTFALAAGVAATAAGSSSVAVGYSSNASNLDAVALGYISKATGQYSTAVGPNANASATSSTAIGQNAAASGLQSAVLGVNAAASQTNALALGFGATASNANSVALGSGSVTAAANPTASVVLGGATYNFAGTAPIGVVSVGAPGAERQITNVAAGQISATSTDAINGSELYASNQALQSAIATGAVHYFSNNDGGVPQANYNNAGATGLFGLAAGVAAQAAGSSSVAVGYSSNASALNTIAIGSSAAASSANAVAIGTGSVAKGGQAVSVGAGNVANGNGAVAIGDPNTATGNGTIASGLNNTATGDGTIAMGNTNMVGGGGQAVGVAGTAAQGAVGIGFANTVTGQGAVAIGNTNVANGLGAVALGNAANATGTSAFAAGVSANASSTNGVAIGSSANAGAASANGALVDSWAADSTQRVAGFTGGNTALGVGASANNDGTAVGNSAQATGAQSFSGGSGAVASGRVGVALGGGSLATGDSAVAVGNTSTASGAQAVAV
;
A
#
# COMPACT_ATOMS: atom_id res chain seq x y z
N MET A 1 -1.20 -113.79 -77.96
CA MET A 1 -0.78 -114.24 -76.62
C MET A 1 -1.67 -113.57 -75.60
N THR A 2 -2.37 -114.33 -74.76
CA THR A 2 -3.23 -113.79 -73.69
C THR A 2 -2.36 -113.46 -72.48
N ALA A 3 -2.31 -112.17 -72.10
CA ALA A 3 -1.66 -111.73 -70.87
C ALA A 3 -2.43 -112.26 -69.64
N ALA A 4 -1.76 -112.42 -68.49
CA ALA A 4 -2.41 -112.75 -67.23
C ALA A 4 -3.32 -111.58 -66.76
N ALA A 5 -4.43 -111.91 -66.09
CA ALA A 5 -5.30 -110.89 -65.52
C ALA A 5 -4.57 -110.13 -64.40
N ASN A 6 -4.59 -108.80 -64.45
CA ASN A 6 -3.91 -107.94 -63.49
C ASN A 6 -4.94 -107.31 -62.53
N PRO A 7 -5.07 -107.81 -61.29
CA PRO A 7 -6.03 -107.27 -60.34
C PRO A 7 -5.59 -105.87 -59.87
N THR A 8 -6.49 -104.88 -60.01
CA THR A 8 -6.29 -103.54 -59.46
C THR A 8 -7.40 -103.27 -58.45
N ALA A 9 -7.05 -103.14 -57.17
CA ALA A 9 -8.03 -103.05 -56.10
C ALA A 9 -8.53 -101.62 -55.82
N SER A 10 -7.73 -100.61 -56.12
CA SER A 10 -8.03 -99.21 -55.83
C SER A 10 -7.13 -98.26 -56.60
N VAL A 11 -7.44 -96.96 -56.51
CA VAL A 11 -6.54 -95.86 -56.87
C VAL A 11 -6.51 -94.85 -55.73
N VAL A 12 -5.36 -94.22 -55.49
CA VAL A 12 -5.25 -93.08 -54.58
C VAL A 12 -5.18 -91.81 -55.39
N LEU A 13 -6.17 -90.93 -55.23
CA LEU A 13 -6.21 -89.61 -55.87
C LEU A 13 -6.25 -88.53 -54.79
N GLY A 14 -5.27 -87.63 -54.79
CA GLY A 14 -5.21 -86.52 -53.83
C GLY A 14 -5.17 -86.95 -52.36
N GLY A 15 -4.62 -88.14 -52.05
CA GLY A 15 -4.56 -88.70 -50.70
C GLY A 15 -5.80 -89.47 -50.24
N THR A 16 -6.86 -89.52 -51.05
CA THR A 16 -8.05 -90.36 -50.79
C THR A 16 -7.99 -91.65 -51.60
N THR A 17 -8.16 -92.79 -50.93
CA THR A 17 -8.22 -94.11 -51.58
C THR A 17 -9.63 -94.39 -52.09
N TYR A 18 -9.76 -94.59 -53.40
CA TYR A 18 -10.98 -94.98 -54.08
C TYR A 18 -10.89 -96.47 -54.44
N ASN A 19 -11.71 -97.29 -53.79
CA ASN A 19 -11.75 -98.73 -54.05
C ASN A 19 -12.50 -99.01 -55.37
N PHE A 20 -11.99 -99.96 -56.15
CA PHE A 20 -12.64 -100.41 -57.37
C PHE A 20 -13.50 -101.64 -57.13
N ALA A 21 -14.56 -101.82 -57.91
CA ALA A 21 -15.31 -103.06 -57.98
C ALA A 21 -14.61 -104.06 -58.91
N GLY A 22 -14.86 -105.36 -58.72
CA GLY A 22 -14.35 -106.41 -59.62
C GLY A 22 -12.84 -106.72 -59.48
N THR A 23 -12.28 -106.59 -58.28
CA THR A 23 -10.83 -106.66 -57.99
C THR A 23 -10.18 -108.04 -58.19
N ALA A 24 -10.93 -109.07 -58.59
CA ALA A 24 -10.45 -110.44 -58.80
C ALA A 24 -10.86 -110.98 -60.19
N PRO A 25 -10.34 -110.41 -61.30
CA PRO A 25 -10.67 -110.88 -62.64
C PRO A 25 -10.12 -112.30 -62.91
N THR A 26 -10.93 -113.17 -63.51
CA THR A 26 -10.56 -114.58 -63.82
C THR A 26 -9.92 -114.75 -65.19
N SER A 27 -10.09 -113.79 -66.10
CA SER A 27 -9.53 -113.79 -67.46
C SER A 27 -9.47 -112.37 -68.03
N VAL A 28 -8.79 -112.18 -69.17
CA VAL A 28 -8.73 -110.89 -69.88
C VAL A 28 -9.26 -111.01 -71.30
N VAL A 29 -9.93 -109.96 -71.78
CA VAL A 29 -10.25 -109.78 -73.20
C VAL A 29 -9.26 -108.77 -73.77
N SER A 30 -8.41 -109.21 -74.70
CA SER A 30 -7.47 -108.35 -75.41
C SER A 30 -8.09 -107.90 -76.74
N VAL A 31 -8.08 -106.60 -77.00
CA VAL A 31 -8.57 -106.00 -78.26
C VAL A 31 -7.44 -105.63 -79.23
N GLY A 32 -6.19 -106.00 -78.92
CA GLY A 32 -5.00 -105.71 -79.73
C GLY A 32 -3.69 -106.13 -79.05
N ALA A 33 -2.62 -106.25 -79.83
CA ALA A 33 -1.27 -106.41 -79.29
C ALA A 33 -0.66 -105.02 -78.99
N PRO A 34 0.36 -104.91 -78.11
CA PRO A 34 1.06 -103.63 -77.87
C PRO A 34 1.53 -102.99 -79.19
N GLY A 35 1.15 -101.73 -79.44
CA GLY A 35 1.41 -100.98 -80.69
C GLY A 35 0.43 -101.25 -81.84
N ALA A 36 -0.57 -102.12 -81.64
CA ALA A 36 -1.65 -102.44 -82.58
C ALA A 36 -3.02 -102.49 -81.86
N GLU A 37 -3.24 -101.54 -80.94
CA GLU A 37 -4.47 -101.37 -80.19
C GLU A 37 -5.64 -100.96 -81.10
N ARG A 38 -6.85 -101.46 -80.81
CA ARG A 38 -8.08 -101.13 -81.58
C ARG A 38 -9.02 -100.26 -80.78
N GLN A 39 -9.75 -99.38 -81.47
CA GLN A 39 -10.89 -98.66 -80.90
C GLN A 39 -12.09 -99.59 -80.75
N ILE A 40 -12.83 -99.44 -79.66
CA ILE A 40 -14.12 -100.12 -79.44
C ILE A 40 -15.22 -99.10 -79.67
N THR A 41 -16.04 -99.28 -80.71
CA THR A 41 -17.15 -98.38 -81.06
C THR A 41 -18.50 -98.98 -80.66
N ASN A 42 -19.55 -98.15 -80.54
CA ASN A 42 -20.92 -98.55 -80.20
C ASN A 42 -21.09 -99.22 -78.81
N VAL A 43 -20.26 -98.84 -77.84
CA VAL A 43 -20.41 -99.26 -76.45
C VAL A 43 -21.56 -98.46 -75.82
N ALA A 44 -22.64 -99.13 -75.40
CA ALA A 44 -23.70 -98.51 -74.62
C ALA A 44 -23.14 -97.99 -73.27
N ALA A 45 -23.75 -96.96 -72.69
CA ALA A 45 -23.30 -96.42 -71.42
C ALA A 45 -23.34 -97.50 -70.32
N GLY A 46 -22.25 -97.60 -69.56
CA GLY A 46 -22.17 -98.47 -68.40
C GLY A 46 -23.05 -97.97 -67.25
N ARG A 47 -23.23 -98.80 -66.22
CA ARG A 47 -23.77 -98.30 -64.95
C ARG A 47 -22.68 -97.54 -64.21
N ILE A 48 -23.00 -96.38 -63.67
CA ILE A 48 -22.10 -95.60 -62.82
C ILE A 48 -22.52 -95.81 -61.35
N SER A 49 -21.86 -96.73 -60.66
CA SER A 49 -22.08 -97.01 -59.24
C SER A 49 -20.82 -97.60 -58.58
N SER A 50 -20.77 -97.63 -57.25
CA SER A 50 -19.63 -98.19 -56.48
C SER A 50 -19.43 -99.71 -56.65
N THR A 51 -20.37 -100.41 -57.30
CA THR A 51 -20.30 -101.86 -57.55
C THR A 51 -20.21 -102.20 -59.04
N SER A 52 -20.15 -101.19 -59.92
CA SER A 52 -20.14 -101.42 -61.36
C SER A 52 -18.80 -101.96 -61.85
N THR A 53 -18.87 -102.96 -62.73
CA THR A 53 -17.73 -103.51 -63.47
C THR A 53 -17.90 -103.31 -64.98
N ASP A 54 -18.86 -102.49 -65.38
CA ASP A 54 -19.17 -102.21 -66.79
C ASP A 54 -18.06 -101.32 -67.40
N ALA A 55 -17.82 -101.42 -68.71
CA ALA A 55 -16.91 -100.52 -69.40
C ALA A 55 -17.55 -99.13 -69.55
N ILE A 56 -16.80 -98.07 -69.27
CA ILE A 56 -17.23 -96.67 -69.42
C ILE A 56 -17.01 -96.21 -70.86
N ASN A 57 -18.01 -95.61 -71.49
CA ASN A 57 -17.88 -95.05 -72.84
C ASN A 57 -17.50 -93.55 -72.81
N GLY A 58 -17.20 -93.00 -73.99
CA GLY A 58 -16.80 -91.58 -74.10
C GLY A 58 -17.86 -90.57 -73.64
N SER A 59 -19.15 -90.91 -73.72
CA SER A 59 -20.24 -90.00 -73.30
C SER A 59 -20.35 -89.87 -71.78
N GLU A 60 -20.09 -90.95 -71.03
CA GLU A 60 -20.07 -90.95 -69.56
C GLU A 60 -18.86 -90.18 -69.01
N LEU A 61 -17.68 -90.39 -69.59
CA LEU A 61 -16.48 -89.61 -69.24
C LEU A 61 -16.68 -88.12 -69.56
N TYR A 62 -17.27 -87.80 -70.71
CA TYR A 62 -17.59 -86.43 -71.07
C TYR A 62 -18.58 -85.79 -70.08
N ALA A 63 -19.66 -86.47 -69.72
CA ALA A 63 -20.63 -85.97 -68.75
C ALA A 63 -20.02 -85.72 -67.36
N SER A 64 -19.18 -86.64 -66.88
CA SER A 64 -18.43 -86.46 -65.63
C SER A 64 -17.48 -85.26 -65.69
N ASN A 65 -16.74 -85.11 -66.81
CA ASN A 65 -15.86 -83.97 -67.02
C ASN A 65 -16.62 -82.64 -67.12
N GLN A 66 -17.80 -82.62 -67.74
CA GLN A 66 -18.67 -81.44 -67.77
C GLN A 66 -19.17 -81.06 -66.37
N ALA A 67 -19.58 -82.04 -65.55
CA ALA A 67 -20.00 -81.81 -64.18
C ALA A 67 -18.83 -81.29 -63.31
N LEU A 68 -17.64 -81.86 -63.46
CA LEU A 68 -16.42 -81.40 -62.81
C LEU A 68 -16.04 -79.98 -63.26
N GLN A 69 -16.07 -79.70 -64.56
CA GLN A 69 -15.77 -78.37 -65.10
C GLN A 69 -16.78 -77.33 -64.62
N SER A 70 -18.06 -77.67 -64.55
CA SER A 70 -19.09 -76.83 -63.95
C SER A 70 -18.76 -76.53 -62.48
N ALA A 71 -18.48 -77.56 -61.67
CA ALA A 71 -18.14 -77.41 -60.26
C ALA A 71 -16.88 -76.55 -60.03
N ILE A 72 -15.86 -76.71 -60.88
CA ILE A 72 -14.64 -75.90 -60.86
C ILE A 72 -14.94 -74.44 -61.25
N SER A 73 -15.73 -74.22 -62.30
CA SER A 73 -16.07 -72.87 -62.79
C SER A 73 -16.96 -72.08 -61.82
N THR A 74 -17.85 -72.75 -61.08
CA THR A 74 -18.67 -72.13 -60.04
C THR A 74 -17.94 -72.00 -58.70
N GLY A 75 -16.87 -72.77 -58.49
CA GLY A 75 -16.05 -72.77 -57.28
C GLY A 75 -14.82 -71.85 -57.34
N ALA A 76 -14.82 -70.85 -58.24
CA ALA A 76 -13.71 -69.91 -58.37
C ALA A 76 -13.36 -69.27 -57.01
N ILE A 77 -12.06 -69.23 -56.71
CA ILE A 77 -11.53 -68.85 -55.40
C ILE A 77 -11.87 -67.38 -55.10
N HIS A 78 -12.82 -67.17 -54.20
CA HIS A 78 -13.07 -65.86 -53.59
C HIS A 78 -11.93 -65.61 -52.59
N TYR A 79 -10.90 -64.85 -52.97
CA TYR A 79 -9.71 -64.58 -52.13
C TYR A 79 -10.01 -63.87 -50.79
N TYR A 80 -11.28 -63.56 -50.50
CA TYR A 80 -11.75 -63.01 -49.22
C TYR A 80 -13.07 -63.69 -48.82
N SER A 81 -13.14 -64.19 -47.58
CA SER A 81 -14.36 -64.76 -47.00
C SER A 81 -15.37 -63.64 -46.70
N ASN A 82 -16.32 -63.41 -47.61
CA ASN A 82 -17.48 -62.57 -47.36
C ASN A 82 -18.66 -63.47 -47.00
N ASN A 83 -19.18 -63.37 -45.77
CA ASN A 83 -20.44 -63.99 -45.42
C ASN A 83 -21.60 -63.09 -45.89
N ASP A 84 -22.22 -63.43 -47.03
CA ASP A 84 -23.34 -62.72 -47.64
C ASP A 84 -24.73 -63.23 -47.19
N GLY A 85 -24.76 -64.13 -46.19
CA GLY A 85 -26.00 -64.73 -45.70
C GLY A 85 -26.57 -65.83 -46.61
N GLY A 86 -25.78 -66.33 -47.57
CA GLY A 86 -26.16 -67.44 -48.46
C GLY A 86 -26.91 -67.00 -49.72
N VAL A 87 -27.05 -65.69 -49.96
CA VAL A 87 -27.63 -65.12 -51.19
C VAL A 87 -26.60 -64.18 -51.82
N PRO A 88 -26.23 -64.38 -53.11
CA PRO A 88 -25.34 -63.48 -53.82
C PRO A 88 -25.83 -62.02 -53.79
N GLN A 89 -24.99 -61.12 -53.29
CA GLN A 89 -25.26 -59.67 -53.27
C GLN A 89 -24.29 -58.90 -54.19
N ALA A 90 -24.34 -57.55 -54.20
CA ALA A 90 -23.38 -56.75 -54.97
C ALA A 90 -21.93 -57.05 -54.56
N ASN A 91 -21.00 -56.96 -55.52
CA ASN A 91 -19.60 -57.39 -55.38
C ASN A 91 -19.40 -58.92 -55.11
N TYR A 92 -20.40 -59.77 -55.32
CA TYR A 92 -20.27 -61.24 -55.20
C TYR A 92 -19.19 -61.82 -56.13
N ASN A 93 -19.07 -61.28 -57.35
CA ASN A 93 -18.04 -61.64 -58.33
C ASN A 93 -16.71 -60.88 -58.12
N ASN A 94 -16.51 -60.21 -56.98
CA ASN A 94 -15.35 -59.36 -56.70
C ASN A 94 -15.10 -58.23 -57.73
N THR A 95 -16.16 -57.73 -58.37
CA THR A 95 -16.11 -56.66 -59.40
C THR A 95 -16.11 -55.24 -58.84
N GLY A 96 -16.04 -55.07 -57.52
CA GLY A 96 -16.08 -53.78 -56.83
C GLY A 96 -14.77 -52.99 -56.94
N ALA A 97 -13.65 -53.65 -57.22
CA ALA A 97 -12.37 -53.01 -57.50
C ALA A 97 -12.33 -52.61 -58.98
N THR A 98 -12.81 -51.41 -59.29
CA THR A 98 -12.89 -50.89 -60.67
C THR A 98 -11.75 -49.93 -61.00
N GLY A 99 -11.06 -49.39 -59.99
CA GLY A 99 -9.85 -48.61 -60.18
C GLY A 99 -8.60 -49.47 -60.42
N THR A 100 -7.61 -48.92 -61.13
CA THR A 100 -6.29 -49.53 -61.31
C THR A 100 -5.61 -49.73 -59.96
N PHE A 101 -5.05 -50.91 -59.68
CA PHE A 101 -4.43 -51.26 -58.38
C PHE A 101 -5.34 -51.17 -57.14
N ALA A 102 -6.66 -51.18 -57.32
CA ALA A 102 -7.61 -51.06 -56.21
C ALA A 102 -7.85 -52.38 -55.46
N LEU A 103 -8.29 -52.28 -54.21
CA LEU A 103 -8.76 -53.40 -53.38
C LEU A 103 -10.20 -53.14 -52.93
N ALA A 104 -11.14 -54.02 -53.27
CA ALA A 104 -12.51 -53.98 -52.76
C ALA A 104 -12.87 -55.31 -52.07
N ALA A 105 -13.05 -55.28 -50.75
CA ALA A 105 -13.39 -56.45 -49.95
C ALA A 105 -14.64 -56.19 -49.09
N GLY A 106 -15.69 -56.98 -49.31
CA GLY A 106 -16.98 -56.85 -48.61
C GLY A 106 -18.15 -56.76 -49.59
N VAL A 107 -19.34 -57.10 -49.10
CA VAL A 107 -20.58 -57.01 -49.87
C VAL A 107 -20.85 -55.56 -50.23
N ALA A 108 -21.12 -55.27 -51.51
CA ALA A 108 -21.32 -53.91 -52.04
C ALA A 108 -20.13 -52.94 -51.85
N ALA A 109 -18.94 -53.43 -51.45
CA ALA A 109 -17.74 -52.60 -51.39
C ALA A 109 -17.34 -52.11 -52.79
N THR A 110 -17.05 -50.82 -52.93
CA THR A 110 -16.68 -50.19 -54.20
C THR A 110 -15.38 -49.41 -54.05
N ALA A 111 -14.32 -49.87 -54.72
CA ALA A 111 -13.03 -49.18 -54.83
C ALA A 111 -12.84 -48.73 -56.29
N ALA A 112 -13.35 -47.54 -56.62
CA ALA A 112 -13.37 -47.00 -57.98
C ALA A 112 -12.20 -46.05 -58.31
N GLY A 113 -11.52 -45.53 -57.29
CA GLY A 113 -10.31 -44.74 -57.49
C GLY A 113 -9.09 -45.58 -57.83
N SER A 114 -8.13 -45.03 -58.57
CA SER A 114 -6.81 -45.66 -58.71
C SER A 114 -6.16 -45.83 -57.33
N SER A 115 -5.55 -47.00 -57.10
CA SER A 115 -4.88 -47.38 -55.85
C SER A 115 -5.78 -47.27 -54.60
N SER A 116 -7.11 -47.28 -54.79
CA SER A 116 -8.05 -47.11 -53.69
C SER A 116 -8.33 -48.42 -52.94
N VAL A 117 -8.75 -48.31 -51.69
CA VAL A 117 -9.06 -49.45 -50.82
C VAL A 117 -10.44 -49.27 -50.21
N ALA A 118 -11.37 -50.20 -50.47
CA ALA A 118 -12.70 -50.24 -49.87
C ALA A 118 -12.89 -51.59 -49.15
N VAL A 119 -13.01 -51.57 -47.82
CA VAL A 119 -13.15 -52.78 -46.99
C VAL A 119 -14.34 -52.63 -46.05
N GLY A 120 -15.34 -53.52 -46.16
CA GLY A 120 -16.56 -53.52 -45.34
C GLY A 120 -17.85 -53.48 -46.17
N TYR A 121 -18.98 -53.79 -45.54
CA TYR A 121 -20.28 -53.77 -46.23
C TYR A 121 -20.60 -52.37 -46.75
N SER A 122 -20.81 -52.24 -48.06
CA SER A 122 -21.16 -51.01 -48.76
C SER A 122 -20.17 -49.84 -48.55
N SER A 123 -18.90 -50.14 -48.26
CA SER A 123 -17.83 -49.14 -48.24
C SER A 123 -17.56 -48.58 -49.64
N ASN A 124 -17.21 -47.29 -49.73
CA ASN A 124 -17.02 -46.59 -51.01
C ASN A 124 -15.74 -45.75 -50.99
N ALA A 125 -14.73 -46.18 -51.72
CA ALA A 125 -13.51 -45.43 -52.01
C ALA A 125 -13.48 -45.06 -53.51
N SER A 126 -13.95 -43.86 -53.87
CA SER A 126 -14.25 -43.50 -55.28
C SER A 126 -13.20 -42.64 -55.98
N ASN A 127 -12.18 -42.17 -55.27
CA ASN A 127 -11.16 -41.27 -55.81
C ASN A 127 -9.73 -41.80 -55.59
N LEU A 128 -8.76 -41.21 -56.29
CA LEU A 128 -7.34 -41.62 -56.25
C LEU A 128 -6.85 -41.74 -54.80
N ASP A 129 -6.19 -42.86 -54.50
CA ASP A 129 -5.58 -43.20 -53.20
C ASP A 129 -6.55 -43.09 -52.01
N ALA A 130 -7.86 -43.20 -52.25
CA ALA A 130 -8.86 -43.15 -51.18
C ALA A 130 -8.94 -44.48 -50.41
N VAL A 131 -9.14 -44.41 -49.08
CA VAL A 131 -9.24 -45.58 -48.19
C VAL A 131 -10.54 -45.52 -47.40
N ALA A 132 -11.48 -46.42 -47.66
CA ALA A 132 -12.73 -46.57 -46.92
C ALA A 132 -12.76 -47.92 -46.17
N LEU A 133 -12.72 -47.91 -44.84
CA LEU A 133 -12.74 -49.10 -43.99
C LEU A 133 -13.90 -49.06 -43.00
N GLY A 134 -14.92 -49.90 -43.17
CA GLY A 134 -16.07 -50.01 -42.28
C GLY A 134 -17.42 -50.17 -42.99
N TYR A 135 -18.47 -50.44 -42.21
CA TYR A 135 -19.85 -50.46 -42.70
C TYR A 135 -20.23 -49.08 -43.28
N ILE A 136 -20.65 -49.02 -44.54
CA ILE A 136 -21.07 -47.80 -45.27
C ILE A 136 -20.10 -46.61 -45.21
N SER A 137 -18.80 -46.85 -44.96
CA SER A 137 -17.78 -45.79 -44.95
C SER A 137 -17.57 -45.20 -46.35
N LYS A 138 -17.26 -43.90 -46.42
CA LYS A 138 -17.17 -43.12 -47.66
C LYS A 138 -15.88 -42.32 -47.68
N ALA A 139 -14.91 -42.76 -48.47
CA ALA A 139 -13.71 -42.00 -48.84
C ALA A 139 -13.91 -41.50 -50.27
N THR A 140 -14.54 -40.34 -50.41
CA THR A 140 -14.97 -39.77 -51.70
C THR A 140 -14.12 -38.57 -52.12
N GLY A 141 -13.20 -38.11 -51.27
CA GLY A 141 -12.17 -37.16 -51.69
C GLY A 141 -10.93 -37.84 -52.26
N GLN A 142 -10.13 -37.11 -53.06
CA GLN A 142 -8.80 -37.56 -53.46
C GLN A 142 -7.90 -37.70 -52.23
N TYR A 143 -7.09 -38.75 -52.12
CA TYR A 143 -6.21 -39.00 -50.96
C TYR A 143 -6.95 -39.08 -49.61
N SER A 144 -8.25 -39.37 -49.62
CA SER A 144 -9.07 -39.33 -48.40
C SER A 144 -9.05 -40.65 -47.64
N THR A 145 -9.23 -40.60 -46.32
CA THR A 145 -9.28 -41.80 -45.46
C THR A 145 -10.52 -41.76 -44.58
N ALA A 146 -11.40 -42.75 -44.70
CA ALA A 146 -12.61 -42.91 -43.90
C ALA A 146 -12.57 -44.26 -43.17
N VAL A 147 -12.46 -44.26 -41.84
CA VAL A 147 -12.38 -45.46 -41.00
C VAL A 147 -13.46 -45.46 -39.93
N GLY A 148 -14.35 -46.45 -39.97
CA GLY A 148 -15.46 -46.64 -39.04
C GLY A 148 -16.83 -46.64 -39.73
N PRO A 149 -17.89 -47.10 -39.03
CA PRO A 149 -19.23 -47.16 -39.59
C PRO A 149 -19.73 -45.78 -40.01
N ASN A 150 -20.10 -45.60 -41.28
CA ASN A 150 -20.58 -44.33 -41.84
C ASN A 150 -19.59 -43.16 -41.68
N ALA A 151 -18.29 -43.44 -41.50
CA ALA A 151 -17.26 -42.40 -41.59
C ALA A 151 -17.26 -41.82 -43.01
N ASN A 152 -17.21 -40.49 -43.14
CA ASN A 152 -17.33 -39.78 -44.42
C ASN A 152 -16.21 -38.76 -44.58
N ALA A 153 -15.18 -39.13 -45.33
CA ALA A 153 -14.10 -38.25 -45.77
C ALA A 153 -14.37 -37.85 -47.23
N SER A 154 -14.97 -36.68 -47.42
CA SER A 154 -15.54 -36.26 -48.71
C SER A 154 -14.72 -35.21 -49.46
N ALA A 155 -13.80 -34.54 -48.78
CA ALA A 155 -12.93 -33.55 -49.39
C ALA A 155 -11.54 -34.12 -49.69
N THR A 156 -10.81 -33.47 -50.60
CA THR A 156 -9.43 -33.84 -50.91
C THR A 156 -8.54 -33.79 -49.67
N SER A 157 -7.70 -34.82 -49.51
CA SER A 157 -6.79 -35.03 -48.38
C SER A 157 -7.48 -35.00 -47.01
N SER A 158 -8.78 -35.32 -46.94
CA SER A 158 -9.52 -35.36 -45.69
C SER A 158 -9.41 -36.71 -44.98
N THR A 159 -9.46 -36.70 -43.65
CA THR A 159 -9.43 -37.92 -42.82
C THR A 159 -10.59 -37.92 -41.85
N ALA A 160 -11.41 -38.97 -41.87
CA ALA A 160 -12.53 -39.18 -40.95
C ALA A 160 -12.39 -40.55 -40.26
N ILE A 161 -12.16 -40.55 -38.95
CA ILE A 161 -12.02 -41.77 -38.16
C ILE A 161 -13.02 -41.74 -37.00
N GLY A 162 -13.93 -42.71 -36.98
CA GLY A 162 -15.01 -42.83 -36.00
C GLY A 162 -16.38 -43.03 -36.65
N GLN A 163 -17.34 -43.58 -35.89
CA GLN A 163 -18.70 -43.74 -36.36
C GLN A 163 -19.32 -42.37 -36.67
N ASN A 164 -19.88 -42.19 -37.87
CA ASN A 164 -20.43 -40.92 -38.37
C ASN A 164 -19.43 -39.73 -38.36
N ALA A 165 -18.13 -39.97 -38.30
CA ALA A 165 -17.13 -38.91 -38.43
C ALA A 165 -17.25 -38.26 -39.82
N ALA A 166 -17.31 -36.93 -39.90
CA ALA A 166 -17.55 -36.21 -41.16
C ALA A 166 -16.45 -35.17 -41.45
N ALA A 167 -15.51 -35.53 -42.32
CA ALA A 167 -14.46 -34.63 -42.81
C ALA A 167 -14.84 -34.13 -44.21
N SER A 168 -15.43 -32.93 -44.29
CA SER A 168 -15.91 -32.31 -45.54
C SER A 168 -15.15 -31.05 -45.95
N GLY A 169 -14.22 -30.57 -45.13
CA GLY A 169 -13.30 -29.51 -45.49
C GLY A 169 -12.04 -30.04 -46.20
N LEU A 170 -11.48 -29.25 -47.13
CA LEU A 170 -10.18 -29.56 -47.76
C LEU A 170 -9.10 -29.75 -46.69
N GLN A 171 -8.32 -30.83 -46.76
CA GLN A 171 -7.25 -31.13 -45.78
C GLN A 171 -7.76 -31.20 -44.31
N SER A 172 -9.05 -31.44 -44.09
CA SER A 172 -9.63 -31.54 -42.76
C SER A 172 -9.38 -32.91 -42.12
N ALA A 173 -9.33 -32.94 -40.79
CA ALA A 173 -9.15 -34.17 -40.03
C ALA A 173 -10.20 -34.28 -38.92
N VAL A 174 -10.74 -35.47 -38.75
CA VAL A 174 -11.77 -35.79 -37.77
C VAL A 174 -11.41 -37.11 -37.09
N LEU A 175 -11.32 -37.09 -35.77
CA LEU A 175 -11.10 -38.27 -34.94
C LEU A 175 -12.09 -38.24 -33.78
N GLY A 176 -13.19 -38.99 -33.92
CA GLY A 176 -14.27 -39.01 -32.93
C GLY A 176 -15.61 -39.42 -33.53
N VAL A 177 -16.43 -40.07 -32.71
CA VAL A 177 -17.80 -40.45 -33.09
C VAL A 177 -18.67 -39.19 -33.19
N ASN A 178 -19.45 -39.05 -34.27
CA ASN A 178 -20.28 -37.88 -34.60
C ASN A 178 -19.51 -36.55 -34.69
N ALA A 179 -18.17 -36.58 -34.80
CA ALA A 179 -17.38 -35.37 -34.95
C ALA A 179 -17.41 -34.86 -36.40
N ALA A 180 -17.23 -33.57 -36.60
CA ALA A 180 -17.30 -32.95 -37.92
C ALA A 180 -16.24 -31.85 -38.10
N ALA A 181 -15.56 -31.85 -39.25
CA ALA A 181 -14.69 -30.75 -39.68
C ALA A 181 -15.08 -30.36 -41.11
N SER A 182 -15.70 -29.18 -41.25
CA SER A 182 -16.37 -28.77 -42.49
C SER A 182 -15.60 -27.73 -43.30
N GLN A 183 -14.48 -27.22 -42.77
CA GLN A 183 -13.69 -26.16 -43.40
C GLN A 183 -12.24 -26.59 -43.67
N THR A 184 -11.58 -25.83 -44.53
CA THR A 184 -10.17 -26.06 -44.91
C THR A 184 -9.25 -26.05 -43.69
N ASN A 185 -8.36 -27.04 -43.60
CA ASN A 185 -7.40 -27.21 -42.48
C ASN A 185 -8.04 -27.30 -41.08
N ALA A 186 -9.33 -27.65 -40.99
CA ALA A 186 -10.01 -27.80 -39.72
C ALA A 186 -9.73 -29.17 -39.09
N LEU A 187 -9.55 -29.21 -37.76
CA LEU A 187 -9.36 -30.43 -36.99
C LEU A 187 -10.45 -30.56 -35.93
N ALA A 188 -11.18 -31.68 -35.92
CA ALA A 188 -12.11 -32.03 -34.86
C ALA A 188 -11.65 -33.31 -34.14
N LEU A 189 -11.31 -33.21 -32.86
CA LEU A 189 -10.80 -34.31 -32.05
C LEU A 189 -11.67 -34.51 -30.81
N GLY A 190 -12.49 -35.56 -30.79
CA GLY A 190 -13.39 -35.89 -29.67
C GLY A 190 -14.82 -36.20 -30.12
N PHE A 191 -15.60 -36.90 -29.29
CA PHE A 191 -17.01 -37.20 -29.55
C PHE A 191 -17.81 -35.92 -29.79
N GLY A 192 -18.50 -35.81 -30.93
CA GLY A 192 -19.32 -34.63 -31.26
C GLY A 192 -18.54 -33.31 -31.40
N ALA A 193 -17.20 -33.33 -31.45
CA ALA A 193 -16.40 -32.14 -31.69
C ALA A 193 -16.69 -31.57 -33.09
N THR A 194 -16.88 -30.26 -33.19
CA THR A 194 -17.29 -29.60 -34.44
C THR A 194 -16.34 -28.44 -34.78
N ALA A 195 -15.52 -28.60 -35.82
CA ALA A 195 -14.62 -27.59 -36.34
C ALA A 195 -15.18 -26.99 -37.64
N SER A 196 -15.90 -25.86 -37.52
CA SER A 196 -16.62 -25.18 -38.61
C SER A 196 -15.93 -23.90 -39.08
N ASN A 197 -14.67 -23.68 -38.70
CA ASN A 197 -13.86 -22.52 -39.07
C ASN A 197 -12.55 -23.01 -39.70
N ALA A 198 -12.08 -22.33 -40.74
CA ALA A 198 -10.82 -22.67 -41.39
C ALA A 198 -9.64 -22.53 -40.41
N ASN A 199 -8.60 -23.36 -40.59
CA ASN A 199 -7.37 -23.35 -39.77
C ASN A 199 -7.62 -23.44 -38.25
N SER A 200 -8.73 -24.04 -37.82
CA SER A 200 -9.14 -24.09 -36.42
C SER A 200 -9.24 -25.52 -35.90
N VAL A 201 -9.11 -25.68 -34.59
CA VAL A 201 -9.12 -26.97 -33.89
C VAL A 201 -10.25 -26.99 -32.86
N ALA A 202 -11.18 -27.95 -32.96
CA ALA A 202 -12.08 -28.33 -31.87
C ALA A 202 -11.45 -29.49 -31.09
N LEU A 203 -11.00 -29.24 -29.87
CA LEU A 203 -10.29 -30.20 -29.02
C LEU A 203 -11.15 -30.63 -27.83
N GLY A 204 -11.55 -31.89 -27.79
CA GLY A 204 -12.37 -32.48 -26.73
C GLY A 204 -13.83 -32.73 -27.13
N SER A 205 -14.51 -33.56 -26.33
CA SER A 205 -15.91 -33.94 -26.55
C SER A 205 -16.83 -32.71 -26.59
N GLY A 206 -17.64 -32.56 -27.63
CA GLY A 206 -18.58 -31.45 -27.79
C GLY A 206 -17.94 -30.06 -27.95
N SER A 207 -16.62 -29.97 -28.15
CA SER A 207 -15.96 -28.68 -28.42
C SER A 207 -16.39 -28.14 -29.78
N VAL A 208 -16.58 -26.82 -29.88
CA VAL A 208 -17.02 -26.15 -31.11
C VAL A 208 -16.11 -24.96 -31.39
N THR A 209 -15.57 -24.86 -32.61
CA THR A 209 -14.79 -23.68 -33.01
C THR A 209 -15.70 -22.46 -33.27
N ALA A 210 -15.15 -21.27 -33.09
CA ALA A 210 -15.76 -20.01 -33.50
C ALA A 210 -14.77 -19.21 -34.37
N ALA A 211 -15.22 -18.07 -34.90
CA ALA A 211 -14.32 -17.15 -35.58
C ALA A 211 -13.23 -16.63 -34.63
N ALA A 212 -12.01 -16.47 -35.13
CA ALA A 212 -10.93 -15.83 -34.40
C ALA A 212 -11.30 -14.38 -34.06
N ASN A 213 -10.90 -13.90 -32.87
CA ASN A 213 -11.24 -12.57 -32.38
C ASN A 213 -9.97 -11.69 -32.22
N PRO A 214 -9.61 -10.90 -33.25
CA PRO A 214 -8.46 -9.99 -33.21
C PRO A 214 -8.58 -8.97 -32.08
N THR A 215 -7.61 -8.94 -31.16
CA THR A 215 -7.55 -7.93 -30.09
C THR A 215 -6.22 -7.19 -30.18
N ALA A 216 -6.27 -5.89 -30.52
CA ALA A 216 -5.07 -5.10 -30.80
C ALA A 216 -4.45 -4.46 -29.55
N SER A 217 -5.29 -4.06 -28.59
CA SER A 217 -4.87 -3.29 -27.43
C SER A 217 -5.95 -3.26 -26.34
N VAL A 218 -5.60 -2.67 -25.20
CA VAL A 218 -6.52 -2.26 -24.13
C VAL A 218 -6.18 -0.84 -23.67
N VAL A 219 -7.18 -0.09 -23.19
CA VAL A 219 -6.98 1.22 -22.57
C VAL A 219 -7.17 1.09 -21.06
N LEU A 220 -6.14 1.44 -20.28
CA LEU A 220 -6.16 1.42 -18.82
C LEU A 220 -5.71 2.77 -18.30
N GLY A 221 -6.54 3.43 -17.48
CA GLY A 221 -6.20 4.74 -16.91
C GLY A 221 -5.91 5.85 -17.94
N GLY A 222 -6.46 5.73 -19.15
CA GLY A 222 -6.21 6.65 -20.27
C GLY A 222 -4.97 6.33 -21.11
N ALA A 223 -4.13 5.37 -20.71
CA ALA A 223 -3.00 4.89 -21.50
C ALA A 223 -3.40 3.66 -22.35
N THR A 224 -2.90 3.60 -23.59
CA THR A 224 -3.12 2.47 -24.50
C THR A 224 -1.97 1.48 -24.39
N TYR A 225 -2.30 0.20 -24.19
CA TYR A 225 -1.36 -0.91 -24.12
C TYR A 225 -1.61 -1.85 -25.29
N ASN A 226 -0.66 -1.94 -26.22
CA ASN A 226 -0.76 -2.79 -27.40
C ASN A 226 -0.41 -4.24 -27.06
N PHE A 227 -1.08 -5.18 -27.72
CA PHE A 227 -0.80 -6.60 -27.61
C PHE A 227 0.00 -7.13 -28.80
N ALA A 228 0.76 -8.20 -28.58
CA ALA A 228 1.33 -9.00 -29.66
C ALA A 228 0.27 -9.97 -30.23
N GLY A 229 0.51 -10.51 -31.43
CA GLY A 229 -0.36 -11.55 -32.02
C GLY A 229 -1.75 -11.07 -32.45
N THR A 230 -1.89 -9.81 -32.86
CA THR A 230 -3.19 -9.15 -33.13
C THR A 230 -3.98 -9.69 -34.32
N ALA A 231 -3.40 -10.59 -35.13
CA ALA A 231 -4.02 -11.16 -36.34
C ALA A 231 -4.10 -12.71 -36.28
N PRO A 232 -4.93 -13.29 -35.39
CA PRO A 232 -5.11 -14.73 -35.32
C PRO A 232 -5.76 -15.30 -36.60
N ILE A 233 -5.24 -16.41 -37.11
CA ILE A 233 -5.73 -17.09 -38.33
C ILE A 233 -6.83 -18.13 -38.08
N GLY A 234 -7.07 -18.47 -36.81
CA GLY A 234 -7.97 -19.51 -36.35
C GLY A 234 -7.94 -19.61 -34.82
N VAL A 235 -8.68 -20.57 -34.27
CA VAL A 235 -8.74 -20.82 -32.82
C VAL A 235 -8.49 -22.28 -32.49
N VAL A 236 -7.91 -22.54 -31.32
CA VAL A 236 -8.02 -23.85 -30.66
C VAL A 236 -9.12 -23.73 -29.62
N SER A 237 -10.29 -24.28 -29.92
CA SER A 237 -11.41 -24.33 -28.99
C SER A 237 -11.36 -25.60 -28.16
N VAL A 238 -11.29 -25.44 -26.84
CA VAL A 238 -11.31 -26.55 -25.88
C VAL A 238 -12.70 -26.79 -25.29
N GLY A 239 -13.76 -26.18 -25.81
CA GLY A 239 -15.11 -26.28 -25.26
C GLY A 239 -16.17 -25.68 -26.18
N ALA A 240 -17.36 -25.48 -25.64
CA ALA A 240 -18.44 -24.72 -26.27
C ALA A 240 -18.94 -23.65 -25.27
N PRO A 241 -19.68 -22.61 -25.72
CA PRO A 241 -20.28 -21.65 -24.80
C PRO A 241 -21.13 -22.35 -23.73
N GLY A 242 -20.85 -22.08 -22.45
CA GLY A 242 -21.49 -22.76 -21.30
C GLY A 242 -20.93 -24.15 -20.98
N ALA A 243 -19.92 -24.61 -21.70
CA ALA A 243 -19.19 -25.85 -21.52
C ALA A 243 -17.67 -25.63 -21.63
N GLU A 244 -17.19 -24.57 -20.96
CA GLU A 244 -15.79 -24.20 -20.90
C GLU A 244 -14.95 -25.22 -20.12
N ARG A 245 -13.66 -25.32 -20.45
CA ARG A 245 -12.71 -26.22 -19.78
C ARG A 245 -11.57 -25.44 -19.17
N GLN A 246 -11.10 -25.91 -18.01
CA GLN A 246 -9.81 -25.48 -17.48
C GLN A 246 -8.68 -26.08 -18.31
N ILE A 247 -7.63 -25.30 -18.53
CA ILE A 247 -6.36 -25.77 -19.09
C ILE A 247 -5.36 -25.80 -17.94
N THR A 248 -4.93 -27.00 -17.55
CA THR A 248 -4.08 -27.21 -16.37
C THR A 248 -2.66 -27.60 -16.77
N ASN A 249 -1.72 -27.49 -15.82
CA ASN A 249 -0.29 -27.77 -16.02
C ASN A 249 0.37 -26.86 -17.09
N VAL A 250 -0.10 -25.62 -17.18
CA VAL A 250 0.50 -24.58 -18.03
C VAL A 250 1.69 -23.98 -17.28
N ALA A 251 2.90 -24.21 -17.81
CA ALA A 251 4.11 -23.55 -17.33
C ALA A 251 3.99 -22.02 -17.47
N ALA A 252 4.79 -21.26 -16.71
CA ALA A 252 4.76 -19.80 -16.81
C ALA A 252 5.14 -19.36 -18.24
N GLY A 253 4.35 -18.43 -18.79
CA GLY A 253 4.63 -17.84 -20.09
C GLY A 253 5.83 -16.89 -20.02
N GLN A 254 6.39 -16.54 -21.18
CA GLN A 254 7.31 -15.42 -21.22
C GLN A 254 6.55 -14.11 -21.07
N ILE A 255 7.02 -13.24 -20.18
CA ILE A 255 6.44 -11.91 -19.96
C ILE A 255 7.30 -10.87 -20.70
N SER A 256 6.91 -10.56 -21.94
CA SER A 256 7.59 -9.56 -22.78
C SER A 256 6.64 -8.90 -23.78
N ALA A 257 7.03 -7.77 -24.37
CA ALA A 257 6.19 -6.99 -25.29
C ALA A 257 5.81 -7.74 -26.59
N THR A 258 6.56 -8.79 -26.94
CA THR A 258 6.34 -9.59 -28.15
C THR A 258 5.80 -10.98 -27.84
N SER A 259 5.54 -11.30 -26.58
CA SER A 259 5.10 -12.64 -26.17
C SER A 259 3.68 -12.95 -26.64
N THR A 260 3.48 -14.18 -27.10
CA THR A 260 2.18 -14.76 -27.43
C THR A 260 1.89 -16.01 -26.60
N ASP A 261 2.60 -16.17 -25.47
CA ASP A 261 2.44 -17.30 -24.55
C ASP A 261 1.16 -17.12 -23.70
N ALA A 262 0.57 -18.24 -23.27
CA ALA A 262 -0.50 -18.21 -22.28
C ALA A 262 0.05 -17.83 -20.89
N ILE A 263 -0.68 -16.98 -20.17
CA ILE A 263 -0.35 -16.60 -18.79
C ILE A 263 -1.02 -17.57 -17.81
N ASN A 264 -0.25 -18.10 -16.87
CA ASN A 264 -0.79 -18.98 -15.83
C ASN A 264 -1.15 -18.20 -14.54
N GLY A 265 -1.81 -18.88 -13.59
CA GLY A 265 -2.26 -18.24 -12.34
C GLY A 265 -1.13 -17.71 -11.44
N SER A 266 0.08 -18.28 -11.51
CA SER A 266 1.22 -17.84 -10.68
C SER A 266 1.78 -16.50 -11.14
N GLU A 267 1.80 -16.24 -12.44
CA GLU A 267 2.23 -14.96 -13.02
C GLU A 267 1.25 -13.84 -12.69
N LEU A 268 -0.06 -14.10 -12.82
CA LEU A 268 -1.10 -13.15 -12.44
C LEU A 268 -1.04 -12.82 -10.93
N TYR A 269 -0.84 -13.84 -10.10
CA TYR A 269 -0.67 -13.64 -8.66
C TYR A 269 0.56 -12.78 -8.34
N ALA A 270 1.71 -13.06 -8.98
CA ALA A 270 2.93 -12.27 -8.79
C ALA A 270 2.74 -10.79 -9.19
N SER A 271 2.08 -10.53 -10.33
CA SER A 271 1.73 -9.17 -10.75
C SER A 271 0.82 -8.46 -9.73
N ASN A 272 -0.18 -9.16 -9.20
CA ASN A 272 -1.10 -8.59 -8.19
C ASN A 272 -0.40 -8.31 -6.86
N GLN A 273 0.58 -9.12 -6.46
CA GLN A 273 1.41 -8.86 -5.28
C GLN A 273 2.28 -7.61 -5.48
N ALA A 274 2.90 -7.46 -6.66
CA ALA A 274 3.67 -6.27 -6.99
C ALA A 274 2.80 -5.00 -6.97
N LEU A 275 1.59 -5.07 -7.52
CA LEU A 275 0.64 -3.95 -7.52
C LEU A 275 0.19 -3.56 -6.11
N GLN A 276 -0.18 -4.52 -5.26
CA GLN A 276 -0.57 -4.24 -3.87
C GLN A 276 0.54 -3.55 -3.08
N SER A 277 1.79 -3.97 -3.27
CA SER A 277 2.96 -3.35 -2.64
C SER A 277 3.15 -1.88 -3.10
N ALA A 278 3.00 -1.63 -4.40
CA ALA A 278 3.09 -0.28 -4.96
C ALA A 278 1.98 0.65 -4.45
N ILE A 279 0.75 0.15 -4.32
CA ILE A 279 -0.37 0.93 -3.79
C ILE A 279 -0.19 1.22 -2.29
N ALA A 280 0.21 0.23 -1.49
CA ALA A 280 0.39 0.40 -0.05
C ALA A 280 1.47 1.42 0.31
N THR A 281 2.53 1.50 -0.49
CA THR A 281 3.63 2.46 -0.32
C THR A 281 3.30 3.85 -0.88
N GLY A 282 2.35 3.95 -1.82
CA GLY A 282 1.97 5.17 -2.51
C GLY A 282 0.82 5.97 -1.89
N ALA A 283 0.34 5.61 -0.70
CA ALA A 283 -0.75 6.33 -0.04
C ALA A 283 -0.28 7.70 0.49
N VAL A 284 -0.28 8.72 -0.38
CA VAL A 284 -0.07 10.12 0.00
C VAL A 284 -1.42 10.76 0.20
N HIS A 285 -1.77 11.08 1.44
CA HIS A 285 -3.05 11.71 1.72
C HIS A 285 -2.86 12.87 2.70
N TYR A 286 -2.47 14.03 2.14
CA TYR A 286 -2.86 15.38 2.59
C TYR A 286 -1.77 16.36 3.08
N PHE A 287 -0.47 16.06 3.03
CA PHE A 287 0.58 17.07 3.33
C PHE A 287 1.80 16.96 2.39
N SER A 288 2.22 18.08 1.82
CA SER A 288 3.45 18.20 1.02
C SER A 288 4.60 18.68 1.91
N ASN A 289 5.44 17.76 2.37
CA ASN A 289 6.67 18.11 3.07
C ASN A 289 7.85 17.98 2.09
N ASN A 290 8.57 19.07 1.85
CA ASN A 290 9.83 19.01 1.14
C ASN A 290 10.93 18.54 2.12
N ASP A 291 11.31 17.27 2.04
CA ASP A 291 12.36 16.64 2.84
C ASP A 291 13.75 16.67 2.16
N GLY A 292 13.90 17.43 1.06
CA GLY A 292 15.14 17.50 0.30
C GLY A 292 15.40 16.27 -0.58
N GLY A 293 14.39 15.44 -0.83
CA GLY A 293 14.48 14.26 -1.71
C GLY A 293 15.01 13.01 -1.02
N VAL A 294 15.20 13.05 0.31
CA VAL A 294 15.60 11.90 1.12
C VAL A 294 14.56 11.71 2.23
N PRO A 295 13.90 10.54 2.33
CA PRO A 295 12.94 10.28 3.38
C PRO A 295 13.51 10.52 4.79
N GLN A 296 12.85 11.39 5.56
CA GLN A 296 13.19 11.67 6.97
C GLN A 296 12.07 11.18 7.92
N ALA A 297 12.20 11.44 9.22
CA ALA A 297 11.15 11.08 10.18
C ALA A 297 9.81 11.74 9.81
N ASN A 298 8.68 11.05 10.10
CA ASN A 298 7.33 11.42 9.67
C ASN A 298 7.10 11.44 8.13
N TYR A 299 7.96 10.81 7.32
CA TYR A 299 7.76 10.67 5.87
C TYR A 299 6.49 9.89 5.52
N ASN A 300 6.18 8.85 6.29
CA ASN A 300 4.96 8.05 6.17
C ASN A 300 3.76 8.64 6.93
N ASN A 301 3.84 9.92 7.34
CA ASN A 301 2.81 10.59 8.14
C ASN A 301 2.47 9.88 9.47
N ALA A 302 3.42 9.13 10.05
CA ALA A 302 3.22 8.38 11.30
C ALA A 302 3.47 9.20 12.59
N GLY A 303 3.77 10.50 12.47
CA GLY A 303 4.02 11.39 13.60
C GLY A 303 2.78 11.73 14.42
N ALA A 304 1.58 11.50 13.88
CA ALA A 304 0.31 11.66 14.57
C ALA A 304 -0.02 10.39 15.37
N THR A 305 0.69 10.17 16.48
CA THR A 305 0.53 8.96 17.31
C THR A 305 -0.59 9.09 18.35
N GLY A 306 -1.00 10.32 18.69
CA GLY A 306 -2.15 10.57 19.54
C GLY A 306 -3.48 10.42 18.80
N LEU A 307 -4.51 9.93 19.51
CA LEU A 307 -5.87 9.81 18.95
C LEU A 307 -6.36 11.18 18.46
N PHE A 308 -6.84 11.28 17.22
CA PHE A 308 -7.26 12.54 16.58
C PHE A 308 -6.15 13.60 16.44
N GLY A 309 -4.88 13.20 16.42
CA GLY A 309 -3.75 14.11 16.26
C GLY A 309 -3.48 14.55 14.81
N LEU A 310 -2.81 15.69 14.65
CA LEU A 310 -2.31 16.22 13.37
C LEU A 310 -0.80 16.45 13.47
N ALA A 311 0.02 15.74 12.67
CA ALA A 311 1.47 15.92 12.62
C ALA A 311 1.94 16.27 11.19
N ALA A 312 2.19 17.55 10.92
CA ALA A 312 2.58 18.05 9.61
C ALA A 312 3.98 18.67 9.63
N GLY A 313 4.96 17.95 9.11
CA GLY A 313 6.35 18.42 9.00
C GLY A 313 7.34 17.27 9.19
N VAL A 314 8.57 17.46 8.71
CA VAL A 314 9.67 16.53 8.97
C VAL A 314 9.88 16.43 10.48
N ALA A 315 9.90 15.20 11.00
CA ALA A 315 10.04 14.91 12.44
C ALA A 315 8.98 15.55 13.36
N ALA A 316 7.86 16.04 12.82
CA ALA A 316 6.73 16.52 13.62
C ALA A 316 6.09 15.37 14.40
N GLN A 317 5.75 15.61 15.66
CA GLN A 317 5.20 14.61 16.58
C GLN A 317 3.97 15.18 17.31
N ALA A 318 2.79 14.66 17.00
CA ALA A 318 1.53 14.95 17.70
C ALA A 318 1.16 13.71 18.53
N ALA A 319 1.84 13.53 19.66
CA ALA A 319 1.70 12.36 20.53
C ALA A 319 0.54 12.47 21.53
N GLY A 320 0.09 13.68 21.81
CA GLY A 320 -1.10 13.91 22.63
C GLY A 320 -2.40 13.61 21.90
N SER A 321 -3.44 13.19 22.63
CA SER A 321 -4.79 13.10 22.04
C SER A 321 -5.29 14.48 21.62
N SER A 322 -5.91 14.58 20.45
CA SER A 322 -6.38 15.82 19.81
C SER A 322 -5.30 16.91 19.70
N SER A 323 -4.03 16.51 19.58
CA SER A 323 -2.88 17.44 19.52
C SER A 323 -2.54 17.83 18.08
N VAL A 324 -1.90 19.00 17.92
CA VAL A 324 -1.48 19.55 16.62
C VAL A 324 0.01 19.86 16.68
N ALA A 325 0.81 19.23 15.83
CA ALA A 325 2.23 19.48 15.63
C ALA A 325 2.49 19.88 14.18
N VAL A 326 2.92 21.11 13.93
CA VAL A 326 3.19 21.62 12.57
C VAL A 326 4.57 22.27 12.50
N GLY A 327 5.45 21.79 11.64
CA GLY A 327 6.81 22.31 11.42
C GLY A 327 7.90 21.26 11.59
N TYR A 328 9.15 21.65 11.28
CA TYR A 328 10.31 20.78 11.46
C TYR A 328 10.53 20.47 12.95
N SER A 329 10.52 19.20 13.34
CA SER A 329 10.76 18.75 14.72
C SER A 329 9.81 19.35 15.78
N SER A 330 8.61 19.81 15.40
CA SER A 330 7.60 20.28 16.35
C SER A 330 7.06 19.12 17.20
N ASN A 331 6.84 19.34 18.50
CA ASN A 331 6.43 18.29 19.44
C ASN A 331 5.23 18.73 20.30
N ALA A 332 4.06 18.15 20.04
CA ALA A 332 2.84 18.30 20.80
C ALA A 332 2.56 17.00 21.57
N SER A 333 3.04 16.90 22.82
CA SER A 333 3.13 15.61 23.53
C SER A 333 2.02 15.34 24.56
N ALA A 334 1.06 16.23 24.74
CA ALA A 334 0.02 16.12 25.77
C ALA A 334 -1.39 16.41 25.21
N LEU A 335 -2.42 16.13 26.00
CA LEU A 335 -3.83 16.30 25.61
C LEU A 335 -4.12 17.72 25.11
N ASN A 336 -4.75 17.83 23.94
CA ASN A 336 -5.23 19.08 23.34
C ASN A 336 -4.14 20.16 23.16
N THR A 337 -2.88 19.76 22.94
CA THR A 337 -1.79 20.72 22.74
C THR A 337 -1.64 21.18 21.30
N ILE A 338 -1.06 22.37 21.13
CA ILE A 338 -0.72 22.95 19.83
C ILE A 338 0.77 23.30 19.85
N ALA A 339 1.56 22.73 18.94
CA ALA A 339 2.96 23.04 18.71
C ALA A 339 3.16 23.41 17.23
N ILE A 340 3.32 24.69 16.91
CA ILE A 340 3.45 25.19 15.53
C ILE A 340 4.76 25.97 15.39
N GLY A 341 5.64 25.55 14.48
CA GLY A 341 6.95 26.16 14.25
C GLY A 341 8.09 25.15 14.39
N SER A 342 9.25 25.50 13.85
CA SER A 342 10.43 24.63 13.94
C SER A 342 10.83 24.44 15.40
N SER A 343 10.92 23.19 15.86
CA SER A 343 11.26 22.82 17.24
C SER A 343 10.33 23.41 18.31
N ALA A 344 9.11 23.81 17.97
CA ALA A 344 8.09 24.21 18.94
C ALA A 344 7.71 23.01 19.83
N ALA A 345 7.54 23.22 21.14
CA ALA A 345 7.26 22.14 22.09
C ALA A 345 6.13 22.52 23.05
N ALA A 346 5.00 21.80 22.98
CA ALA A 346 3.88 21.92 23.90
C ALA A 346 3.65 20.59 24.62
N SER A 347 4.04 20.51 25.91
CA SER A 347 4.19 19.24 26.62
C SER A 347 3.26 19.03 27.81
N SER A 348 2.32 19.95 28.04
CA SER A 348 1.33 19.87 29.12
C SER A 348 -0.07 20.10 28.58
N ALA A 349 -1.10 19.56 29.24
CA ALA A 349 -2.46 19.60 28.75
C ALA A 349 -2.91 21.04 28.41
N ASN A 350 -3.55 21.19 27.25
CA ASN A 350 -4.07 22.45 26.71
C ASN A 350 -3.00 23.55 26.46
N ALA A 351 -1.71 23.20 26.47
CA ALA A 351 -0.64 24.14 26.20
C ALA A 351 -0.55 24.51 24.71
N VAL A 352 -0.14 25.75 24.43
CA VAL A 352 0.01 26.30 23.09
C VAL A 352 1.43 26.85 22.94
N ALA A 353 2.21 26.28 22.04
CA ALA A 353 3.54 26.73 21.64
C ALA A 353 3.52 27.07 20.14
N ILE A 354 3.66 28.34 19.79
CA ILE A 354 3.64 28.82 18.41
C ILE A 354 4.88 29.68 18.16
N GLY A 355 5.81 29.23 17.33
CA GLY A 355 7.04 29.93 16.99
C GLY A 355 8.25 28.99 16.99
N THR A 356 9.34 29.42 16.33
CA THR A 356 10.57 28.64 16.30
C THR A 356 11.16 28.52 17.70
N GLY A 357 11.32 27.28 18.18
CA GLY A 357 11.85 26.99 19.51
C GLY A 357 10.96 27.46 20.67
N SER A 358 9.69 27.81 20.42
CA SER A 358 8.76 28.17 21.50
C SER A 358 8.47 26.95 22.38
N VAL A 359 8.45 27.14 23.70
CA VAL A 359 8.26 26.07 24.68
C VAL A 359 7.09 26.44 25.60
N ALA A 360 6.08 25.56 25.69
CA ALA A 360 4.96 25.65 26.61
C ALA A 360 4.87 24.35 27.44
N LYS A 361 5.40 24.40 28.67
CA LYS A 361 5.48 23.24 29.59
C LYS A 361 4.51 23.33 30.77
N GLY A 362 3.95 24.51 31.05
CA GLY A 362 2.90 24.63 32.06
C GLY A 362 1.55 24.12 31.56
N GLY A 363 0.69 23.63 32.46
CA GLY A 363 -0.71 23.34 32.10
C GLY A 363 -1.39 24.61 31.59
N GLN A 364 -2.12 24.54 30.47
CA GLN A 364 -2.76 25.70 29.82
C GLN A 364 -1.79 26.87 29.49
N ALA A 365 -0.48 26.63 29.43
CA ALA A 365 0.50 27.67 29.14
C ALA A 365 0.44 28.11 27.67
N VAL A 366 0.74 29.38 27.42
CA VAL A 366 0.75 29.99 26.08
C VAL A 366 2.12 30.59 25.81
N SER A 367 2.81 30.08 24.80
CA SER A 367 4.14 30.53 24.35
C SER A 367 4.07 30.89 22.88
N VAL A 368 4.12 32.18 22.53
CA VAL A 368 3.89 32.67 21.15
C VAL A 368 5.00 33.61 20.70
N GLY A 369 5.81 33.15 19.76
CA GLY A 369 6.98 33.82 19.17
C GLY A 369 8.27 33.01 19.38
N ALA A 370 9.38 33.47 18.80
CA ALA A 370 10.61 32.69 18.77
C ALA A 370 11.26 32.59 20.17
N GLY A 371 11.76 31.41 20.52
CA GLY A 371 12.53 31.18 21.74
C GLY A 371 11.80 31.43 23.08
N ASN A 372 10.48 31.67 23.08
CA ASN A 372 9.74 31.89 24.32
C ASN A 372 9.64 30.62 25.17
N VAL A 373 9.60 30.80 26.49
CA VAL A 373 9.48 29.71 27.46
C VAL A 373 8.36 30.03 28.45
N ALA A 374 7.26 29.27 28.41
CA ALA A 374 6.16 29.33 29.35
C ALA A 374 6.08 28.03 30.16
N ASN A 375 6.66 28.02 31.36
CA ASN A 375 6.78 26.81 32.21
C ASN A 375 5.73 26.76 33.33
N GLY A 376 5.24 27.90 33.79
CA GLY A 376 4.23 27.95 34.86
C GLY A 376 2.83 27.58 34.37
N ASN A 377 1.99 27.03 35.25
CA ASN A 377 0.59 26.74 34.91
C ASN A 377 -0.14 28.04 34.58
N GLY A 378 -0.78 28.12 33.40
CA GLY A 378 -1.42 29.33 32.89
C GLY A 378 -0.45 30.48 32.56
N ALA A 379 0.87 30.21 32.48
CA ALA A 379 1.85 31.23 32.12
C ALA A 379 1.71 31.64 30.65
N VAL A 380 1.93 32.92 30.38
CA VAL A 380 1.85 33.52 29.04
C VAL A 380 3.18 34.18 28.70
N ALA A 381 3.88 33.66 27.69
CA ALA A 381 5.10 34.24 27.13
C ALA A 381 4.85 34.64 25.66
N ILE A 382 4.86 35.93 25.34
CA ILE A 382 4.53 36.44 23.99
C ILE A 382 5.60 37.42 23.50
N GLY A 383 6.21 37.17 22.34
CA GLY A 383 7.26 38.00 21.74
C GLY A 383 8.52 37.20 21.40
N ASP A 384 9.71 37.74 21.55
CA ASP A 384 10.96 37.04 21.19
C ASP A 384 12.14 37.59 21.99
N PRO A 385 12.87 36.79 22.79
CA PRO A 385 12.38 35.70 23.62
C PRO A 385 11.94 36.21 25.00
N ASN A 386 10.95 35.56 25.63
CA ASN A 386 10.49 35.83 26.98
C ASN A 386 10.45 34.54 27.79
N THR A 387 10.68 34.65 29.10
CA THR A 387 10.67 33.53 30.04
C THR A 387 9.62 33.77 31.13
N ALA A 388 8.57 32.97 31.16
CA ALA A 388 7.48 32.99 32.12
C ALA A 388 7.42 31.65 32.88
N THR A 389 7.99 31.60 34.09
CA THR A 389 8.09 30.35 34.87
C THR A 389 7.15 30.27 36.05
N GLY A 390 6.67 31.40 36.58
CA GLY A 390 5.67 31.40 37.66
C GLY A 390 4.27 31.04 37.13
N ASN A 391 3.40 30.54 38.01
CA ASN A 391 2.01 30.25 37.66
C ASN A 391 1.23 31.54 37.39
N GLY A 392 0.40 31.55 36.34
CA GLY A 392 -0.43 32.71 35.97
C GLY A 392 0.37 33.96 35.61
N THR A 393 1.64 33.80 35.24
CA THR A 393 2.53 34.92 34.89
C THR A 393 2.34 35.40 33.47
N ILE A 394 2.67 36.67 33.23
CA ILE A 394 2.70 37.26 31.89
C ILE A 394 4.09 37.83 31.64
N ALA A 395 4.80 37.32 30.64
CA ALA A 395 6.02 37.90 30.11
C ALA A 395 5.79 38.28 28.64
N SER A 396 5.82 39.57 28.31
CA SER A 396 5.50 40.03 26.95
C SER A 396 6.42 41.11 26.42
N GLY A 397 6.89 40.93 25.18
CA GLY A 397 7.81 41.84 24.49
C GLY A 397 9.14 41.14 24.14
N LEU A 398 10.26 41.71 24.57
CA LEU A 398 11.62 41.23 24.24
C LEU A 398 12.42 41.00 25.53
N ASN A 399 13.05 39.84 25.70
CA ASN A 399 13.94 39.53 26.82
C ASN A 399 13.34 39.72 28.23
N ASN A 400 12.02 39.57 28.40
CA ASN A 400 11.43 39.68 29.74
C ASN A 400 11.51 38.34 30.48
N THR A 401 11.72 38.41 31.78
CA THR A 401 11.76 37.28 32.70
C THR A 401 10.78 37.50 33.84
N ALA A 402 9.79 36.62 33.99
CA ALA A 402 8.77 36.62 35.03
C ALA A 402 8.78 35.27 35.77
N THR A 403 9.29 35.24 37.00
CA THR A 403 9.52 33.97 37.73
C THR A 403 8.59 33.71 38.90
N GLY A 404 8.01 34.74 39.50
CA GLY A 404 7.08 34.59 40.63
C GLY A 404 5.63 34.43 40.19
N ASP A 405 4.80 33.76 40.99
CA ASP A 405 3.38 33.54 40.65
C ASP A 405 2.61 34.86 40.51
N GLY A 406 1.75 34.95 39.48
CA GLY A 406 0.94 36.14 39.20
C GLY A 406 1.73 37.39 38.81
N THR A 407 3.00 37.27 38.45
CA THR A 407 3.84 38.39 38.04
C THR A 407 3.57 38.85 36.61
N ILE A 408 3.85 40.13 36.33
CA ILE A 408 3.75 40.73 35.00
C ILE A 408 5.09 41.39 34.65
N ALA A 409 5.73 40.94 33.58
CA ALA A 409 6.92 41.53 32.98
C ALA A 409 6.63 41.94 31.53
N MET A 410 6.51 43.25 31.26
CA MET A 410 6.13 43.74 29.94
C MET A 410 7.11 44.79 29.40
N GLY A 411 7.46 44.68 28.12
CA GLY A 411 8.34 45.61 27.42
C GLY A 411 9.65 44.94 27.04
N ASN A 412 10.78 45.46 27.52
CA ASN A 412 12.10 44.96 27.14
C ASN A 412 13.00 44.73 28.36
N THR A 413 13.61 43.55 28.49
CA THR A 413 14.64 43.24 29.50
C THR A 413 14.16 43.39 30.96
N ASN A 414 12.87 43.27 31.23
CA ASN A 414 12.39 43.34 32.61
C ASN A 414 12.64 42.02 33.34
N MET A 415 13.09 42.09 34.59
CA MET A 415 13.27 40.95 35.47
C MET A 415 12.33 41.09 36.67
N VAL A 416 11.29 40.27 36.73
CA VAL A 416 10.22 40.33 37.73
C VAL A 416 10.10 38.99 38.45
N GLY A 417 10.03 39.02 39.77
CA GLY A 417 9.92 37.83 40.61
C GLY A 417 11.22 37.47 41.32
N GLY A 418 12.40 37.80 40.78
CA GLY A 418 13.70 37.73 41.46
C GLY A 418 14.21 36.35 41.93
N GLY A 419 13.35 35.44 42.36
CA GLY A 419 13.68 34.06 42.67
C GLY A 419 13.67 33.24 41.40
N GLY A 420 14.86 32.96 40.85
CA GLY A 420 14.97 31.96 39.78
C GLY A 420 16.01 32.17 38.70
N GLN A 421 16.77 33.27 38.70
CA GLN A 421 17.88 33.44 37.74
C GLN A 421 19.24 33.04 38.35
N ALA A 422 19.31 31.89 39.03
CA ALA A 422 20.56 31.15 39.24
C ALA A 422 20.23 29.73 39.75
N VAL A 423 20.75 28.74 39.05
CA VAL A 423 20.81 27.35 39.53
C VAL A 423 21.48 27.33 40.92
N GLY A 424 20.72 27.04 41.99
CA GLY A 424 21.31 26.61 43.26
C GLY A 424 20.78 27.18 44.59
N VAL A 425 19.96 28.24 44.64
CA VAL A 425 19.39 28.70 45.93
C VAL A 425 17.90 29.03 45.80
N ALA A 426 17.08 28.36 46.60
CA ALA A 426 15.66 28.63 46.76
C ALA A 426 15.43 29.94 47.53
N GLY A 427 15.39 31.06 46.82
CA GLY A 427 14.68 32.26 47.28
C GLY A 427 13.22 32.17 46.85
N THR A 428 12.27 32.50 47.74
CA THR A 428 10.85 32.60 47.38
C THR A 428 10.69 33.68 46.30
N ALA A 429 10.28 33.30 45.10
CA ALA A 429 10.01 34.26 44.03
C ALA A 429 8.93 35.25 44.48
N ALA A 430 9.14 36.53 44.21
CA ALA A 430 8.21 37.60 44.48
C ALA A 430 6.92 37.41 43.70
N GLN A 431 5.87 37.04 44.42
CA GLN A 431 4.53 36.85 43.87
C GLN A 431 3.87 38.21 43.60
N GLY A 432 3.03 38.30 42.57
CA GLY A 432 2.21 39.49 42.26
C GLY A 432 2.99 40.75 41.90
N ALA A 433 4.29 40.64 41.63
CA ALA A 433 5.14 41.76 41.25
C ALA A 433 4.91 42.20 39.79
N VAL A 434 5.11 43.48 39.50
CA VAL A 434 4.86 44.08 38.18
C VAL A 434 6.08 44.88 37.73
N GLY A 435 6.64 44.54 36.58
CA GLY A 435 7.70 45.29 35.91
C GLY A 435 7.29 45.64 34.49
N ILE A 436 7.13 46.93 34.20
CA ILE A 436 6.68 47.41 32.88
C ILE A 436 7.63 48.47 32.34
N GLY A 437 8.12 48.28 31.12
CA GLY A 437 8.97 49.24 30.41
C GLY A 437 10.30 48.62 29.98
N PHE A 438 11.42 49.27 30.28
CA PHE A 438 12.75 48.82 29.88
C PHE A 438 13.63 48.53 31.10
N ALA A 439 14.25 47.35 31.14
CA ALA A 439 15.29 46.97 32.11
C ALA A 439 14.93 47.17 33.59
N ASN A 440 13.65 47.04 33.96
CA ASN A 440 13.27 47.12 35.38
C ASN A 440 13.62 45.82 36.11
N THR A 441 14.03 45.94 37.37
CA THR A 441 14.31 44.82 38.29
C THR A 441 13.34 44.86 39.46
N VAL A 442 12.51 43.82 39.60
CA VAL A 442 11.47 43.74 40.61
C VAL A 442 11.59 42.42 41.35
N THR A 443 12.10 42.47 42.57
CA THR A 443 12.37 41.27 43.39
C THR A 443 11.60 41.25 44.70
N GLY A 444 10.91 42.35 45.04
CA GLY A 444 10.00 42.41 46.18
C GLY A 444 8.63 41.80 45.87
N GLN A 445 8.05 41.02 46.78
CA GLN A 445 6.69 40.51 46.62
C GLN A 445 5.69 41.68 46.54
N GLY A 446 4.77 41.64 45.58
CA GLY A 446 3.80 42.73 45.32
C GLY A 446 4.44 44.05 44.90
N ALA A 447 5.75 44.08 44.61
CA ALA A 447 6.44 45.30 44.23
C ALA A 447 6.13 45.68 42.77
N VAL A 448 6.22 46.98 42.47
CA VAL A 448 5.88 47.54 41.17
C VAL A 448 7.01 48.42 40.69
N ALA A 449 7.54 48.14 39.49
CA ALA A 449 8.46 49.03 38.79
C ALA A 449 7.92 49.40 37.41
N ILE A 450 7.76 50.68 37.14
CA ILE A 450 7.23 51.16 35.85
C ILE A 450 8.14 52.26 35.30
N GLY A 451 8.68 52.02 34.09
CA GLY A 451 9.52 52.96 33.36
C GLY A 451 10.84 52.32 32.91
N ASN A 452 11.95 53.00 33.12
CA ASN A 452 13.27 52.62 32.62
C ASN A 452 14.25 52.35 33.77
N THR A 453 14.93 51.20 33.78
CA THR A 453 16.00 50.84 34.74
C THR A 453 15.62 50.98 36.22
N ASN A 454 14.34 50.89 36.58
CA ASN A 454 13.92 51.02 37.97
C ASN A 454 14.17 49.72 38.76
N VAL A 455 14.38 49.87 40.06
CA VAL A 455 14.63 48.76 40.98
C VAL A 455 13.61 48.81 42.12
N ALA A 456 12.78 47.77 42.24
CA ALA A 456 11.79 47.62 43.31
C ALA A 456 12.02 46.28 44.03
N ASN A 457 12.93 46.31 45.01
CA ASN A 457 13.37 45.10 45.74
C ASN A 457 12.68 44.93 47.10
N GLY A 458 12.14 46.00 47.68
CA GLY A 458 11.42 45.92 48.93
C GLY A 458 10.05 45.26 48.77
N LEU A 459 9.61 44.52 49.79
CA LEU A 459 8.24 43.98 49.85
C LEU A 459 7.23 45.12 49.68
N GLY A 460 6.32 45.04 48.71
CA GLY A 460 5.32 46.07 48.43
C GLY A 460 5.89 47.41 47.95
N ALA A 461 7.17 47.45 47.55
CA ALA A 461 7.81 48.69 47.11
C ALA A 461 7.33 49.13 45.72
N VAL A 462 7.33 50.43 45.47
CA VAL A 462 6.93 51.00 44.18
C VAL A 462 8.02 51.94 43.66
N ALA A 463 8.56 51.65 42.47
CA ALA A 463 9.53 52.49 41.79
C ALA A 463 8.96 52.97 40.44
N LEU A 464 8.82 54.28 40.24
CA LEU A 464 8.30 54.86 39.00
C LEU A 464 9.28 55.87 38.39
N GLY A 465 9.55 55.77 37.09
CA GLY A 465 10.35 56.75 36.36
C GLY A 465 11.58 56.15 35.70
N ASN A 466 12.75 56.77 35.90
CA ASN A 466 14.01 56.37 35.27
C ASN A 466 15.09 56.19 36.34
N ALA A 467 15.58 54.97 36.50
CA ALA A 467 16.53 54.60 37.55
C ALA A 467 16.04 54.90 38.98
N ALA A 468 14.72 54.88 39.23
CA ALA A 468 14.16 54.97 40.58
C ALA A 468 14.44 53.67 41.37
N ASN A 469 14.83 53.79 42.62
CA ASN A 469 15.28 52.69 43.47
C ASN A 469 14.47 52.64 44.77
N ALA A 470 13.52 51.71 44.86
CA ALA A 470 12.72 51.43 46.05
C ALA A 470 13.16 50.08 46.66
N THR A 471 14.19 50.12 47.52
CA THR A 471 14.74 48.91 48.16
C THR A 471 14.20 48.66 49.55
N GLY A 472 13.64 49.68 50.22
CA GLY A 472 12.99 49.51 51.51
C GLY A 472 11.63 48.82 51.42
N THR A 473 11.25 48.08 52.46
CA THR A 473 9.89 47.51 52.57
C THR A 473 8.85 48.62 52.53
N SER A 474 7.82 48.47 51.70
CA SER A 474 6.76 49.46 51.45
C SER A 474 7.28 50.84 51.03
N ALA A 475 8.47 50.90 50.43
CA ALA A 475 9.06 52.15 49.96
C ALA A 475 8.42 52.63 48.65
N PHE A 476 8.37 53.94 48.46
CA PHE A 476 7.86 54.59 47.25
C PHE A 476 8.92 55.53 46.69
N ALA A 477 9.50 55.19 45.53
CA ALA A 477 10.46 56.03 44.80
C ALA A 477 9.85 56.47 43.47
N ALA A 478 9.72 57.77 43.23
CA ALA A 478 9.18 58.31 41.98
C ALA A 478 10.02 59.47 41.44
N GLY A 479 10.55 59.33 40.24
CA GLY A 479 11.39 60.34 39.59
C GLY A 479 12.66 59.77 38.96
N VAL A 480 13.49 60.63 38.39
CA VAL A 480 14.80 60.24 37.86
C VAL A 480 15.76 60.01 39.03
N SER A 481 16.30 58.80 39.18
CA SER A 481 17.25 58.46 40.25
C SER A 481 16.75 58.73 41.68
N ALA A 482 15.43 58.70 41.90
CA ALA A 482 14.84 58.76 43.24
C ALA A 482 15.23 57.49 44.03
N ASN A 483 15.66 57.61 45.28
CA ASN A 483 16.13 56.50 46.10
C ASN A 483 15.36 56.43 47.42
N ALA A 484 14.55 55.41 47.61
CA ALA A 484 13.84 55.12 48.85
C ALA A 484 14.33 53.77 49.43
N SER A 485 15.32 53.85 50.32
CA SER A 485 15.97 52.67 50.91
C SER A 485 15.52 52.33 52.32
N SER A 486 14.83 53.25 53.00
CA SER A 486 14.23 53.02 54.31
C SER A 486 12.90 52.28 54.21
N THR A 487 12.56 51.50 55.24
CA THR A 487 11.20 50.97 55.42
C THR A 487 10.19 52.12 55.46
N ASN A 488 9.09 52.01 54.71
CA ASN A 488 8.09 53.06 54.51
C ASN A 488 8.67 54.38 53.94
N GLY A 489 9.87 54.35 53.33
CA GLY A 489 10.51 55.54 52.79
C GLY A 489 9.78 56.07 51.56
N VAL A 490 9.62 57.38 51.45
CA VAL A 490 8.99 58.05 50.31
C VAL A 490 9.98 59.02 49.70
N ALA A 491 10.45 58.76 48.47
CA ALA A 491 11.32 59.64 47.71
C ALA A 491 10.60 60.07 46.41
N ILE A 492 10.18 61.33 46.31
CA ILE A 492 9.49 61.86 45.12
C ILE A 492 10.25 63.08 44.60
N GLY A 493 10.75 62.98 43.37
CA GLY A 493 11.55 64.01 42.71
C GLY A 493 12.85 63.45 42.12
N SER A 494 13.44 64.18 41.18
CA SER A 494 14.74 63.80 40.62
C SER A 494 15.80 63.79 41.72
N SER A 495 16.51 62.68 41.89
CA SER A 495 17.55 62.50 42.91
C SER A 495 17.08 62.68 44.36
N ALA A 496 15.77 62.59 44.62
CA ALA A 496 15.25 62.57 45.98
C ALA A 496 15.77 61.31 46.71
N ASN A 497 16.16 61.43 47.98
CA ASN A 497 16.81 60.37 48.74
C ASN A 497 16.15 60.20 50.12
N ALA A 498 15.28 59.21 50.27
CA ALA A 498 14.79 58.71 51.54
C ALA A 498 15.72 57.57 52.02
N GLY A 499 16.86 57.94 52.59
CA GLY A 499 18.02 57.08 52.86
C GLY A 499 17.83 56.12 54.05
N ALA A 500 18.85 55.97 54.90
CA ALA A 500 18.79 55.03 56.04
C ALA A 500 17.81 55.49 57.13
N ALA A 501 17.03 54.58 57.69
CA ALA A 501 16.17 54.84 58.85
C ALA A 501 17.00 54.97 60.15
N SER A 502 16.43 55.54 61.20
CA SER A 502 17.15 55.75 62.46
C SER A 502 17.49 54.40 63.12
N ALA A 503 18.76 54.18 63.46
CA ALA A 503 19.16 53.02 64.27
C ALA A 503 18.69 53.13 65.74
N ASN A 504 18.28 54.32 66.17
CA ASN A 504 17.92 54.61 67.56
C ASN A 504 16.46 55.07 67.65
N GLY A 505 15.54 54.11 67.80
CA GLY A 505 14.18 54.36 68.29
C GLY A 505 14.10 54.73 69.77
N ALA A 506 15.25 55.01 70.42
CA ALA A 506 15.31 55.43 71.80
C ALA A 506 15.53 56.95 71.88
N LEU A 507 14.43 57.69 72.05
CA LEU A 507 14.46 59.04 72.62
C LEU A 507 14.94 58.90 74.08
N VAL A 508 16.26 58.95 74.30
CA VAL A 508 16.80 59.15 75.64
C VAL A 508 17.35 60.57 75.68
N ASP A 509 16.45 61.56 75.82
CA ASP A 509 16.85 62.75 76.56
C ASP A 509 16.61 62.45 78.03
N SER A 510 17.65 62.66 78.83
CA SER A 510 17.60 62.63 80.28
C SER A 510 16.80 63.83 80.79
N TRP A 511 15.49 63.85 80.56
CA TRP A 511 14.58 64.65 81.38
C TRP A 511 14.18 63.78 82.56
N ALA A 512 14.78 64.06 83.72
CA ALA A 512 14.47 63.35 84.93
C ALA A 512 12.97 63.49 85.27
N ALA A 513 12.35 62.34 85.58
CA ALA A 513 11.12 62.15 86.35
C ALA A 513 9.75 62.45 85.70
N ASP A 514 9.28 61.56 84.81
CA ASP A 514 7.91 60.99 84.87
C ASP A 514 7.86 59.70 84.05
N SER A 515 7.72 58.56 84.72
CA SER A 515 7.85 57.21 84.17
C SER A 515 6.58 56.65 83.52
N THR A 516 5.63 57.48 83.08
CA THR A 516 4.35 57.00 82.51
C THR A 516 4.00 57.45 81.08
N GLN A 517 4.79 58.33 80.43
CA GLN A 517 4.58 58.72 79.02
C GLN A 517 5.71 58.24 78.07
N ARG A 518 5.92 56.92 77.99
CA ARG A 518 6.68 56.35 76.87
C ARG A 518 5.82 56.41 75.61
N VAL A 519 5.94 57.49 74.83
CA VAL A 519 5.50 57.45 73.43
C VAL A 519 6.37 56.40 72.74
N ALA A 520 5.79 55.23 72.45
CA ALA A 520 6.43 54.26 71.59
C ALA A 520 6.80 54.98 70.29
N GLY A 521 8.09 55.00 69.94
CA GLY A 521 8.61 55.77 68.82
C GLY A 521 7.81 55.49 67.56
N PHE A 522 7.27 56.54 66.95
CA PHE A 522 6.75 56.47 65.60
C PHE A 522 7.86 55.94 64.70
N THR A 523 7.70 54.72 64.18
CA THR A 523 8.58 54.16 63.15
C THR A 523 8.26 54.89 61.84
N GLY A 524 8.61 56.17 61.77
CA GLY A 524 8.40 57.01 60.60
C GLY A 524 9.40 56.64 59.52
N GLY A 525 8.93 56.32 58.31
CA GLY A 525 9.82 56.21 57.16
C GLY A 525 10.38 57.58 56.77
N ASN A 526 11.56 57.61 56.15
CA ASN A 526 12.11 58.87 55.64
C ASN A 526 11.23 59.41 54.51
N THR A 527 10.88 60.70 54.55
CA THR A 527 10.10 61.34 53.49
C THR A 527 10.92 62.44 52.83
N ALA A 528 11.31 62.25 51.57
CA ALA A 528 12.02 63.22 50.73
C ALA A 528 11.14 63.62 49.54
N LEU A 529 10.62 64.84 49.54
CA LEU A 529 9.73 65.39 48.51
C LEU A 529 10.39 66.62 47.87
N GLY A 530 10.87 66.49 46.64
CA GLY A 530 11.53 67.56 45.88
C GLY A 530 12.78 67.08 45.16
N VAL A 531 13.24 67.84 44.16
CA VAL A 531 14.49 67.56 43.45
C VAL A 531 15.66 67.63 44.44
N GLY A 532 16.48 66.57 44.52
CA GLY A 532 17.62 66.49 45.44
C GLY A 532 17.27 66.56 46.93
N ALA A 533 15.99 66.43 47.32
CA ALA A 533 15.61 66.38 48.74
C ALA A 533 16.21 65.13 49.40
N SER A 534 16.72 65.23 50.62
CA SER A 534 17.38 64.12 51.33
C SER A 534 16.87 64.01 52.75
N ALA A 535 16.29 62.86 53.10
CA ALA A 535 15.80 62.54 54.42
C ALA A 535 16.47 61.26 54.95
N ASN A 536 17.00 61.32 56.16
CA ASN A 536 17.59 60.18 56.89
C ASN A 536 17.05 60.15 58.32
N ASN A 537 17.24 59.02 59.01
CA ASN A 537 16.97 58.88 60.44
C ASN A 537 15.53 59.24 60.84
N ASP A 538 14.54 58.80 60.07
CA ASP A 538 13.11 59.09 60.23
C ASP A 538 12.78 60.58 59.99
N GLY A 539 13.57 61.22 59.13
CA GLY A 539 13.45 62.63 58.78
C GLY A 539 12.39 62.90 57.69
N THR A 540 11.94 64.15 57.62
CA THR A 540 11.03 64.65 56.58
C THR A 540 11.64 65.88 55.91
N ALA A 541 12.06 65.76 54.66
CA ALA A 541 12.57 66.82 53.81
C ALA A 541 11.57 67.15 52.70
N VAL A 542 11.04 68.37 52.69
CA VAL A 542 10.06 68.85 51.71
C VAL A 542 10.57 70.15 51.08
N GLY A 543 10.95 70.08 49.81
CA GLY A 543 11.50 71.21 49.06
C GLY A 543 12.70 70.81 48.21
N ASN A 544 13.03 71.62 47.20
CA ASN A 544 14.20 71.41 46.36
C ASN A 544 15.48 71.46 47.22
N SER A 545 16.29 70.41 47.19
CA SER A 545 17.53 70.28 47.98
C SER A 545 17.34 70.46 49.49
N ALA A 546 16.13 70.21 50.01
CA ALA A 546 15.87 70.17 51.45
C ALA A 546 16.58 68.96 52.07
N GLN A 547 17.22 69.12 53.23
CA GLN A 547 17.96 68.07 53.91
C GLN A 547 17.44 67.91 55.34
N ALA A 548 16.88 66.75 55.68
CA ALA A 548 16.48 66.35 57.02
C ALA A 548 17.33 65.14 57.43
N THR A 549 18.56 65.39 57.89
CA THR A 549 19.54 64.34 58.19
C THR A 549 19.63 64.00 59.68
N GLY A 550 19.13 64.89 60.53
CA GLY A 550 19.00 64.63 61.97
C GLY A 550 17.90 63.62 62.26
N ALA A 551 18.03 62.88 63.36
CA ALA A 551 17.00 61.91 63.76
C ALA A 551 15.66 62.60 64.03
N GLN A 552 14.57 62.12 63.40
CA GLN A 552 13.23 62.72 63.49
C GLN A 552 13.20 64.22 63.14
N SER A 553 14.09 64.67 62.25
CA SER A 553 14.16 66.07 61.84
C SER A 553 13.14 66.42 60.75
N PHE A 554 12.74 67.69 60.70
CA PHE A 554 11.89 68.24 59.65
C PHE A 554 12.61 69.39 58.94
N SER A 555 12.68 69.33 57.62
CA SER A 555 13.19 70.40 56.76
C SER A 555 12.16 70.74 55.69
N GLY A 556 11.61 71.96 55.72
CA GLY A 556 10.60 72.44 54.78
C GLY A 556 11.03 73.74 54.12
N GLY A 557 11.28 73.72 52.81
CA GLY A 557 11.76 74.88 52.05
C GLY A 557 12.92 74.53 51.12
N SER A 558 13.13 75.34 50.08
CA SER A 558 14.25 75.12 49.15
C SER A 558 15.58 75.32 49.87
N GLY A 559 16.45 74.30 49.86
CA GLY A 559 17.77 74.34 50.50
C GLY A 559 17.76 74.39 52.04
N ALA A 560 16.61 74.15 52.68
CA ALA A 560 16.53 74.06 54.13
C ALA A 560 17.32 72.85 54.65
N VAL A 561 17.99 72.96 55.79
CA VAL A 561 18.82 71.89 56.37
C VAL A 561 18.50 71.74 57.86
N ALA A 562 17.95 70.60 58.25
CA ALA A 562 17.78 70.16 59.62
C ALA A 562 18.69 68.95 59.87
N SER A 563 19.84 69.19 60.51
CA SER A 563 20.82 68.13 60.81
C SER A 563 20.89 67.76 62.30
N GLY A 564 20.32 68.59 63.17
CA GLY A 564 20.18 68.28 64.59
C GLY A 564 19.07 67.26 64.85
N ARG A 565 19.20 66.47 65.92
CA ARG A 565 18.15 65.53 66.37
C ARG A 565 16.88 66.30 66.75
N VAL A 566 15.72 65.90 66.23
CA VAL A 566 14.41 66.60 66.36
C VAL A 566 14.49 68.08 65.92
N GLY A 567 15.41 68.40 65.00
CA GLY A 567 15.55 69.75 64.46
C GLY A 567 14.43 70.11 63.47
N VAL A 568 13.97 71.36 63.48
CA VAL A 568 12.95 71.87 62.54
C VAL A 568 13.52 73.07 61.77
N ALA A 569 13.71 72.92 60.46
CA ALA A 569 14.10 73.99 59.55
C ALA A 569 12.93 74.32 58.62
N LEU A 570 12.39 75.54 58.66
CA LEU A 570 11.20 75.98 57.93
C LEU A 570 11.45 77.31 57.22
N GLY A 571 11.76 77.26 55.92
CA GLY A 571 12.05 78.44 55.10
C GLY A 571 13.15 78.18 54.08
N GLY A 572 13.29 79.05 53.06
CA GLY A 572 14.38 78.90 52.09
C GLY A 572 15.75 79.03 52.75
N GLY A 573 16.62 78.03 52.64
CA GLY A 573 17.97 78.06 53.21
C GLY A 573 18.05 78.12 54.74
N SER A 574 16.97 77.82 55.48
CA SER A 574 16.99 77.77 56.96
C SER A 574 17.86 76.61 57.46
N LEU A 575 18.59 76.80 58.56
CA LEU A 575 19.59 75.86 59.09
C LEU A 575 19.35 75.56 60.57
N ALA A 576 18.82 74.37 60.88
CA ALA A 576 18.64 73.86 62.24
C ALA A 576 19.65 72.73 62.52
N THR A 577 20.85 73.11 62.98
CA THR A 577 21.96 72.16 63.17
C THR A 577 22.15 71.71 64.62
N GLY A 578 21.61 72.46 65.58
CA GLY A 578 21.63 72.07 66.99
C GLY A 578 20.58 71.00 67.32
N ASP A 579 20.84 70.20 68.35
CA ASP A 579 19.85 69.25 68.87
C ASP A 579 18.59 69.98 69.36
N SER A 580 17.41 69.54 68.90
CA SER A 580 16.10 70.16 69.13
C SER A 580 16.02 71.65 68.72
N ALA A 581 16.85 72.09 67.77
CA ALA A 581 16.85 73.46 67.28
C ALA A 581 15.69 73.73 66.31
N VAL A 582 15.14 74.94 66.34
CA VAL A 582 14.05 75.38 65.48
C VAL A 582 14.48 76.65 64.73
N ALA A 583 14.69 76.53 63.41
CA ALA A 583 14.98 77.64 62.51
C ALA A 583 13.77 77.85 61.58
N VAL A 584 13.00 78.90 61.81
CA VAL A 584 11.86 79.33 60.97
C VAL A 584 12.26 80.61 60.24
N GLY A 585 11.84 80.80 59.00
CA GLY A 585 12.19 81.98 58.19
C GLY A 585 13.28 81.73 57.14
N ASN A 586 13.39 82.62 56.16
CA ASN A 586 14.37 82.50 55.08
C ASN A 586 15.79 82.77 55.63
N THR A 587 16.73 81.86 55.39
CA THR A 587 18.13 81.92 55.84
C THR A 587 18.35 81.98 57.37
N SER A 588 17.33 81.67 58.17
CA SER A 588 17.46 81.63 59.63
C SER A 588 18.38 80.48 60.06
N THR A 589 19.19 80.69 61.12
CA THR A 589 20.16 79.70 61.60
C THR A 589 20.02 79.49 63.10
N ALA A 590 19.68 78.27 63.50
CA ALA A 590 19.63 77.83 64.88
C ALA A 590 20.65 76.70 65.09
N SER A 591 21.85 77.06 65.57
CA SER A 591 22.99 76.14 65.70
C SER A 591 23.24 75.64 67.12
N GLY A 592 22.70 76.31 68.14
CA GLY A 592 22.76 75.85 69.53
C GLY A 592 21.72 74.77 69.83
N ALA A 593 21.99 73.93 70.84
CA ALA A 593 20.98 72.99 71.35
C ALA A 593 19.76 73.75 71.90
N GLN A 594 18.55 73.33 71.53
CA GLN A 594 17.28 73.97 71.85
C GLN A 594 17.18 75.44 71.40
N ALA A 595 18.02 75.88 70.46
CA ALA A 595 18.00 77.25 69.97
C ALA A 595 16.80 77.49 69.05
N VAL A 596 16.20 78.68 69.14
CA VAL A 596 15.11 79.12 68.27
C VAL A 596 15.55 80.36 67.50
N ALA A 597 15.48 80.32 66.18
CA ALA A 597 15.67 81.44 65.27
C ALA A 597 14.42 81.57 64.38
N VAL A 598 13.85 82.77 64.27
CA VAL A 598 12.61 83.06 63.50
C VAL A 598 12.87 84.15 62.48
#